data_AF-A0A3B9WMX8-F1
#
_entry.id   AF-A0A3B9WMX8-F1
#
_cell.length_a   1.000
_cell.length_b   1.000
_cell.length_c   1.000
_cell.angle_alpha   90.00
_cell.angle_beta   90.00
_cell.angle_gamma   90.00
#
_symmetry.space_group_name_H-M   'P 1'
#
loop_
_entity.id
_entity.type
_entity.pdbx_description
1 polymer ?
#
loop_
_entity_poly.entity_id
_entity_poly.type
_entity_poly.pdbx_seq_one_letter_code
_entity_poly.pdbx_strand_id
1 'polypeptide(L)' 'MDQQLFDRFTKCAVEVLSVDASKIVLTAHFSDDLDADSLDLVELVMALEEEFGIEVPESDLE' A
#
# COMPACT_ATOMS: atom_id res chain seq x y z
N MET A 1 14.27 -4.14 -9.58
CA MET A 1 12.93 -3.85 -9.05
C MET A 1 12.00 -3.75 -10.23
N ASP A 2 11.02 -4.63 -10.34
CA ASP A 2 10.07 -4.61 -11.44
C ASP A 2 9.21 -3.35 -11.33
N GLN A 3 9.49 -2.37 -12.19
CA GLN A 3 8.81 -1.08 -12.22
C GLN A 3 7.29 -1.24 -12.41
N GLN A 4 6.88 -2.27 -13.14
CA GLN A 4 5.47 -2.63 -13.33
C GLN A 4 4.77 -3.06 -12.02
N LEU A 5 5.52 -3.66 -11.10
CA LEU A 5 4.98 -4.13 -9.82
C LEU A 5 4.75 -2.95 -8.88
N PHE A 6 5.72 -2.03 -8.85
CA PHE A 6 5.60 -0.78 -8.10
C PHE A 6 4.50 0.13 -8.65
N ASP A 7 4.32 0.21 -9.96
CA ASP A 7 3.24 1.00 -10.59
C ASP A 7 1.84 0.45 -10.23
N ARG A 8 1.68 -0.89 -10.21
CA ARG A 8 0.43 -1.53 -9.77
C ARG A 8 0.17 -1.29 -8.29
N PHE A 9 1.19 -1.46 -7.45
CA PHE A 9 1.11 -1.15 -6.02
C PHE A 9 0.73 0.31 -5.78
N THR A 10 1.40 1.24 -6.47
CA THR A 10 1.17 2.68 -6.33
C THR A 10 -0.25 3.05 -6.71
N LYS A 11 -0.78 2.50 -7.81
CA LYS A 11 -2.19 2.71 -8.17
C LYS A 11 -3.15 2.23 -7.09
N CYS A 12 -2.94 1.02 -6.59
CA CYS A 12 -3.79 0.44 -5.55
C CYS A 12 -3.74 1.28 -4.26
N ALA A 13 -2.54 1.66 -3.82
CA ALA A 13 -2.34 2.54 -2.67
C ALA A 13 -2.99 3.92 -2.84
N VAL A 14 -2.92 4.52 -4.03
CA VAL A 14 -3.57 5.81 -4.32
C VAL A 14 -5.09 5.70 -4.30
N GLU A 15 -5.65 4.61 -4.82
CA GLU A 15 -7.10 4.39 -4.83
C GLU A 15 -7.66 4.08 -3.44
N VAL A 16 -6.96 3.24 -2.66
CA VAL A 16 -7.38 2.86 -1.30
C VAL A 16 -7.15 4.00 -0.31
N LEU A 17 -5.92 4.51 -0.24
CA LEU A 17 -5.56 5.55 0.73
C LEU A 17 -6.05 6.96 0.31
N SER A 18 -6.57 7.13 -0.91
CA SER A 18 -6.96 8.44 -1.47
C SER A 18 -5.84 9.50 -1.39
N VAL A 19 -4.58 9.06 -1.52
CA VAL A 19 -3.38 9.90 -1.48
C VAL A 19 -2.80 10.13 -2.86
N ASP A 20 -1.93 11.11 -2.95
CA ASP A 20 -1.24 11.44 -4.20
C ASP A 20 -0.17 10.38 -4.54
N ALA A 21 -0.11 9.91 -5.79
CA ALA A 21 0.89 8.92 -6.23
C ALA A 21 2.33 9.42 -6.00
N SER A 22 2.52 10.73 -6.03
CA SER A 22 3.79 11.39 -5.75
C SER A 22 4.28 11.20 -4.31
N LYS A 23 3.38 10.91 -3.36
CA LYS A 23 3.73 10.61 -1.97
C LYS A 23 4.09 9.14 -1.74
N ILE A 24 3.66 8.23 -2.63
CA ILE A 24 3.99 6.81 -2.56
C ILE A 24 5.45 6.63 -3.00
N VAL A 25 6.37 6.68 -2.03
CA VAL A 25 7.79 6.40 -2.25
C VAL A 25 8.24 5.28 -1.31
N LEU A 26 9.28 4.54 -1.68
CA LEU A 26 9.81 3.43 -0.87
C LEU A 26 10.30 3.85 0.53
N THR A 27 10.50 5.16 0.72
CA THR A 27 10.92 5.75 2.00
C THR A 27 9.77 6.46 2.73
N ALA A 28 8.54 6.42 2.20
CA ALA A 28 7.39 7.06 2.81
C ALA A 28 6.93 6.26 4.02
N HIS A 29 6.53 6.97 5.05
CA HIS A 29 5.84 6.40 6.21
C HIS A 29 4.34 6.45 5.97
N PHE A 30 3.66 5.29 6.03
CA PHE A 30 2.21 5.23 5.83
C PHE A 30 1.44 6.11 6.82
N SER A 31 1.80 6.08 8.10
CA SER A 31 1.16 6.91 9.11
C SER A 31 1.52 8.39 9.01
N ASP A 32 2.81 8.71 8.83
CA ASP A 32 3.27 10.12 8.91
C ASP A 32 3.18 10.89 7.59
N ASP A 33 3.39 10.24 6.43
CA ASP A 33 3.43 10.90 5.11
C ASP A 33 2.13 10.73 4.31
N LEU A 34 1.49 9.56 4.47
CA LEU A 34 0.27 9.18 3.77
C LEU A 34 -0.99 9.40 4.62
N ASP A 35 -0.83 9.75 5.90
CA ASP A 35 -1.94 9.97 6.84
C ASP A 35 -2.88 8.74 6.88
N ALA A 36 -2.30 7.54 6.68
CA ALA A 36 -3.01 6.29 6.63
C ALA A 36 -3.15 5.72 8.05
N ASP A 37 -4.39 5.47 8.44
CA ASP A 37 -4.70 4.84 9.71
C ASP A 37 -4.46 3.32 9.64
N SER A 38 -4.47 2.65 10.81
CA SER A 38 -4.31 1.18 10.87
C SER A 38 -5.38 0.43 10.07
N LEU A 39 -6.57 1.01 9.91
CA LEU A 39 -7.63 0.45 9.07
C LEU A 39 -7.26 0.53 7.58
N ASP A 40 -6.73 1.68 7.15
CA ASP A 40 -6.35 1.91 5.75
C ASP A 40 -5.20 0.98 5.32
N LEU A 41 -4.29 0.68 6.25
CA LEU A 41 -3.23 -0.31 6.04
C LEU A 41 -3.80 -1.73 5.83
N VAL A 42 -4.78 -2.14 6.63
CA VAL A 42 -5.43 -3.45 6.45
C VAL A 42 -6.17 -3.50 5.12
N GLU A 43 -6.92 -2.46 4.75
CA GLU A 43 -7.61 -2.38 3.46
C GLU A 43 -6.63 -2.43 2.28
N LEU A 44 -5.51 -1.71 2.37
CA LEU A 44 -4.47 -1.72 1.35
C LEU A 44 -3.87 -3.13 1.19
N VAL A 45 -3.54 -3.79 2.30
CA VAL A 45 -2.97 -5.13 2.27
C VAL A 45 -3.95 -6.13 1.67
N MET A 46 -5.22 -6.11 2.09
CA MET A 46 -6.25 -6.98 1.52
C MET A 46 -6.42 -6.76 0.02
N ALA A 47 -6.40 -5.50 -0.45
CA ALA A 47 -6.49 -5.19 -1.88
C ALA A 47 -5.27 -5.71 -2.65
N LEU A 48 -4.07 -5.62 -2.06
CA LEU A 48 -2.84 -6.15 -2.65
C LEU A 48 -2.83 -7.68 -2.66
N GLU A 49 -3.29 -8.34 -1.60
CA GLU A 49 -3.44 -9.79 -1.53
C GLU A 49 -4.33 -10.32 -2.66
N GLU A 50 -5.47 -9.67 -2.92
CA GLU A 50 -6.39 -10.03 -4.00
C GLU A 50 -5.80 -9.73 -5.39
N GLU A 51 -5.20 -8.54 -5.58
CA GLU A 51 -4.65 -8.09 -6.86
C GLU A 51 -3.39 -8.87 -7.30
N PHE A 52 -2.58 -9.31 -6.34
CA PHE A 52 -1.35 -10.06 -6.58
C PHE A 52 -1.47 -11.56 -6.31
N GLY A 53 -2.58 -12.02 -5.70
CA GLY A 53 -2.78 -13.41 -5.30
C GLY A 53 -1.76 -13.85 -4.25
N ILE A 54 -1.40 -12.97 -3.34
CA ILE A 54 -0.46 -13.22 -2.24
C ILE A 54 -1.20 -13.23 -0.90
N GLU A 55 -0.58 -13.77 0.13
CA GLU A 55 -1.01 -13.60 1.53
C GLU A 55 0.15 -12.92 2.27
N VAL A 56 -0.15 -11.79 2.91
CA VAL A 56 0.75 -11.05 3.78
C VAL A 56 0.40 -11.41 5.21
N PRO A 57 1.32 -12.01 5.98
CA PRO A 57 1.02 -12.37 7.37
C PRO A 57 0.81 -11.10 8.21
N GLU A 58 -0.22 -11.10 9.06
CA GLU A 58 -0.51 -10.00 10.00
C GLU A 58 0.69 -9.62 10.88
N SER A 59 1.61 -10.55 11.15
CA SER A 59 2.84 -10.27 11.89
C SER A 59 3.78 -9.27 11.22
N ASP A 60 3.67 -9.10 9.89
CA ASP A 60 4.42 -8.09 9.13
C ASP A 60 3.69 -6.74 9.09
N LEU A 61 2.45 -6.68 9.60
CA LEU A 61 1.62 -5.47 9.69
C LEU A 61 1.65 -4.80 11.06
N GLU A 62 2.18 -5.47 12.11
CA GLU A 62 2.37 -4.95 13.47
C GLU A 62 3.70 -4.19 13.68
#